data_AF-A0A836VII2-F1
#
_entry.id   AF-A0A836VII2-F1
#
_cell.length_a   1.000
_cell.length_b   1.000
_cell.length_c   1.000
_cell.angle_alpha   90.00
_cell.angle_beta   90.00
_cell.angle_gamma   90.00
#
_symmetry.space_group_name_H-M   'P 1'
#
loop_
_entity.id
_entity.type
_entity.pdbx_description
1 polymer ?
#
loop_
_entity_poly.entity_id
_entity_poly.type
_entity_poly.pdbx_seq_one_letter_code
_entity_poly.pdbx_strand_id
1 'polypeptide(L)'
;DTVSTGSTTVCDRRYPTGAYRCCTSPLRWVWRSACLASAGAPVTADLFSPFVDLSTDLMFLPFRDASSDVIHCSHVLEHVADDHQGLRELRRVLRDDGWALIQVPIWAEGETFEDPAITDPQERERVYGQHDHVRKYGRDFLERLRLAGFRVQVVPAESITDLAELRRMGIPPEEEVFLCQRESRP
;
A
#
# COMPACT_ATOMS: atom_id res chain seq x y z
N ASP A 1 32.20 -41.94 -1.91
CA ASP A 1 30.91 -41.64 -1.27
C ASP A 1 30.84 -40.18 -0.83
N THR A 2 29.95 -39.47 -1.53
CA THR A 2 29.23 -38.24 -1.15
C THR A 2 30.00 -37.01 -0.65
N VAL A 3 30.15 -36.07 -1.59
CA VAL A 3 30.15 -34.62 -1.36
C VAL A 3 28.77 -34.19 -0.85
N SER A 4 28.72 -33.38 0.21
CA SER A 4 27.52 -32.67 0.66
C SER A 4 27.87 -31.22 0.98
N THR A 5 27.62 -30.35 0.01
CA THR A 5 27.56 -28.90 0.15
C THR A 5 26.31 -28.51 0.93
N GLY A 6 26.47 -28.09 2.19
CA GLY A 6 25.41 -27.45 2.97
C GLY A 6 25.60 -25.94 2.97
N SER A 7 24.91 -25.24 2.08
CA SER A 7 24.75 -23.79 2.09
C SER A 7 23.94 -23.41 3.32
N THR A 8 24.59 -22.82 4.32
CA THR A 8 23.90 -22.22 5.46
C THR A 8 23.38 -20.85 5.02
N THR A 9 22.12 -20.80 4.55
CA THR A 9 21.41 -19.53 4.38
C THR A 9 21.29 -18.86 5.74
N VAL A 10 22.06 -17.79 5.93
CA VAL A 10 21.90 -16.86 7.05
C VAL A 10 20.56 -16.18 6.89
N CYS A 11 19.55 -16.69 7.59
CA CYS A 11 18.25 -16.06 7.71
C CYS A 11 18.43 -14.79 8.57
N ASP A 12 18.39 -13.63 7.91
CA ASP A 12 18.51 -12.31 8.52
C ASP A 12 17.37 -12.10 9.54
N ARG A 13 17.73 -12.03 10.82
CA ARG A 13 16.83 -11.95 11.99
C ARG A 13 16.21 -10.56 12.17
N ARG A 14 15.96 -9.80 11.11
CA ARG A 14 15.45 -8.42 11.23
C ARG A 14 13.94 -8.27 11.39
N TYR A 15 13.16 -9.34 11.25
CA TYR A 15 11.70 -9.28 11.45
C TYR A 15 11.24 -10.37 12.43
N PRO A 16 10.94 -10.04 13.70
CA PRO A 16 10.31 -11.00 14.59
C PRO A 16 8.89 -11.30 14.07
N THR A 17 8.63 -12.57 13.82
CA THR A 17 7.37 -13.17 13.33
C THR A 17 6.20 -13.05 14.32
N GLY A 18 6.01 -11.90 14.97
CA GLY A 18 5.02 -11.75 16.04
C GLY A 18 4.64 -10.32 16.45
N ALA A 19 5.05 -9.27 15.73
CA ALA A 19 4.76 -7.88 16.11
C ALA A 19 3.45 -7.30 15.55
N TYR A 20 2.81 -7.92 14.55
CA TYR A 20 1.48 -7.50 14.07
C TYR A 20 0.36 -8.16 14.87
N ARG A 21 0.45 -8.11 16.20
CA ARG A 21 -0.72 -8.34 17.04
C ARG A 21 -1.64 -7.16 16.78
N CYS A 22 -2.66 -7.38 15.95
CA CYS A 22 -3.73 -6.45 15.65
C CYS A 22 -4.25 -5.81 16.95
N CYS A 23 -3.70 -4.65 17.32
CA CYS A 23 -4.08 -3.93 18.54
C CYS A 23 -5.57 -3.59 18.51
N THR A 24 -6.23 -4.06 19.55
CA THR A 24 -7.64 -3.93 19.90
C THR A 24 -7.91 -2.56 20.55
N SER A 25 -7.94 -1.49 19.77
CA SER A 25 -8.36 -0.16 20.24
C SER A 25 -9.65 0.28 19.51
N PRO A 26 -10.64 0.89 20.18
CA PRO A 26 -11.94 1.23 19.59
C PRO A 26 -11.90 2.36 18.55
N LEU A 27 -10.74 2.99 18.32
CA LEU A 27 -10.56 4.15 17.43
C LEU A 27 -9.76 3.83 16.15
N ARG A 28 -9.68 2.55 15.76
CA ARG A 28 -8.70 2.04 14.77
C ARG A 28 -9.23 1.80 13.35
N TRP A 29 -10.41 2.31 13.01
CA TRP A 29 -11.15 1.93 11.80
C TRP A 29 -10.97 2.83 10.56
N VAL A 30 -9.91 3.64 10.47
CA VAL A 30 -9.60 4.46 9.28
C VAL A 30 -8.18 4.17 8.75
N TRP A 31 -7.89 2.90 8.54
CA TRP A 31 -6.63 2.43 7.90
C TRP A 31 -6.87 1.66 6.59
N ARG A 32 -8.12 1.67 6.10
CA ARG A 32 -8.49 1.21 4.75
C ARG A 32 -9.33 2.30 4.12
N SER A 33 -8.69 3.37 3.70
CA SER A 33 -9.40 4.46 3.03
C SER A 33 -8.49 5.10 2.01
N ALA A 34 -8.93 5.10 0.75
CA ALA A 34 -8.45 6.09 -0.19
C ALA A 34 -9.13 7.42 0.19
N CYS A 35 -8.38 8.40 0.69
CA CYS A 35 -8.89 9.76 0.87
C CYS A 35 -8.60 10.56 -0.39
N LEU A 36 -9.66 11.01 -1.06
CA LEU A 36 -9.58 11.91 -2.20
C LEU A 36 -10.00 13.29 -1.73
N ALA A 37 -9.12 14.30 -1.87
CA ALA A 37 -9.46 15.68 -1.58
C ALA A 37 -9.43 16.52 -2.86
N SER A 38 -10.49 17.29 -3.10
CA SER A 38 -10.54 18.37 -4.08
C SER A 38 -11.19 19.58 -3.43
N ALA A 39 -10.44 20.67 -3.19
CA ALA A 39 -10.89 21.99 -2.69
C ALA A 39 -12.06 22.03 -1.64
N GLY A 40 -12.30 20.94 -0.92
CA GLY A 40 -13.48 20.66 -0.10
C GLY A 40 -13.18 19.54 0.90
N ALA A 41 -14.20 19.06 1.62
CA ALA A 41 -14.01 17.99 2.62
C ALA A 41 -13.44 16.72 1.96
N PRO A 42 -12.50 16.00 2.61
CA PRO A 42 -11.98 14.75 2.08
C PRO A 42 -13.12 13.73 1.97
N VAL A 43 -13.12 12.94 0.88
CA VAL A 43 -14.02 11.80 0.71
C VAL A 43 -13.23 10.54 1.04
N THR A 44 -13.69 9.79 2.04
CA THR A 44 -13.16 8.47 2.39
C THR A 44 -13.84 7.40 1.54
N ALA A 45 -13.06 6.45 1.03
CA ALA A 45 -13.55 5.38 0.17
C ALA A 45 -12.93 4.02 0.53
N ASP A 46 -13.77 2.99 0.60
CA ASP A 46 -13.38 1.59 0.82
C ASP A 46 -14.45 0.64 0.26
N LEU A 47 -14.08 -0.59 -0.09
CA LEU A 47 -15.03 -1.53 -0.67
C LEU A 47 -15.96 -2.19 0.37
N PHE A 48 -15.49 -2.40 1.61
CA PHE A 48 -16.16 -3.22 2.62
C PHE A 48 -16.49 -2.49 3.92
N SER A 49 -15.82 -1.37 4.20
CA SER A 49 -16.00 -0.61 5.43
C SER A 49 -17.35 0.12 5.43
N PRO A 50 -18.15 0.02 6.51
CA PRO A 50 -19.37 0.80 6.66
C PRO A 50 -19.10 2.22 7.19
N PHE A 51 -17.85 2.58 7.47
CA PHE A 51 -17.46 3.85 8.10
C PHE A 51 -16.86 4.87 7.13
N VAL A 52 -17.00 4.64 5.82
CA VAL A 52 -16.51 5.53 4.77
C VAL A 52 -17.66 6.29 4.11
N ASP A 53 -17.35 7.43 3.50
CA ASP A 53 -18.32 8.24 2.76
C ASP A 53 -18.82 7.54 1.49
N LEU A 54 -17.96 6.71 0.89
CA LEU A 54 -18.23 6.04 -0.37
C LEU A 54 -17.79 4.56 -0.34
N SER A 55 -18.74 3.64 -0.49
CA SER A 55 -18.44 2.23 -0.74
C SER A 55 -18.12 2.03 -2.22
N THR A 56 -16.85 1.74 -2.56
CA THR A 56 -16.41 1.59 -3.96
C THR A 56 -15.17 0.72 -4.11
N ASP A 57 -15.03 0.10 -5.29
CA ASP A 57 -13.83 -0.61 -5.71
C ASP A 57 -12.77 0.39 -6.21
N LEU A 58 -11.53 0.26 -5.72
CA LEU A 58 -10.39 1.06 -6.16
C LEU A 58 -10.07 0.87 -7.65
N MET A 59 -10.36 -0.31 -8.21
CA MET A 59 -10.14 -0.60 -9.62
C MET A 59 -11.12 0.12 -10.55
N PHE A 60 -12.20 0.71 -10.00
CA PHE A 60 -13.28 1.38 -10.74
C PHE A 60 -13.85 2.55 -9.95
N LEU A 61 -13.06 3.62 -9.80
CA LEU A 61 -13.43 4.77 -8.99
C LEU A 61 -14.53 5.61 -9.68
N PRO A 62 -15.63 5.97 -8.99
CA PRO A 62 -16.74 6.73 -9.57
C PRO A 62 -16.47 8.24 -9.61
N PHE A 63 -15.20 8.62 -9.83
CA PHE A 63 -14.74 9.99 -9.96
C PHE A 63 -14.36 10.30 -11.41
N ARG A 64 -14.42 11.58 -11.78
CA ARG A 64 -14.02 12.03 -13.11
C ARG A 64 -12.50 12.02 -13.24
N ASP A 65 -12.01 12.06 -14.47
CA ASP A 65 -10.59 12.26 -14.72
C ASP A 65 -10.13 13.60 -14.14
N ALA A 66 -8.93 13.62 -13.55
CA ALA A 66 -8.33 14.82 -12.98
C ALA A 66 -9.28 15.60 -12.05
N SER A 67 -9.98 14.90 -11.16
CA SER A 67 -10.93 15.48 -10.21
C SER A 67 -10.41 15.59 -8.78
N SER A 68 -9.18 15.14 -8.50
CA SER A 68 -8.63 15.09 -7.15
C SER A 68 -7.29 15.82 -7.07
N ASP A 69 -7.20 16.79 -6.14
CA ASP A 69 -5.96 17.51 -5.84
C ASP A 69 -4.99 16.62 -5.06
N VAL A 70 -5.53 15.86 -4.10
CA VAL A 70 -4.75 15.00 -3.19
C VAL A 70 -5.36 13.62 -3.09
N ILE A 71 -4.51 12.60 -3.07
CA ILE A 71 -4.86 11.21 -2.80
C ILE A 71 -4.04 10.71 -1.62
N HIS A 72 -4.67 10.00 -0.69
CA HIS A 72 -3.97 9.19 0.31
C HIS A 72 -4.47 7.76 0.22
N CYS A 73 -3.60 6.81 -0.13
CA CYS A 73 -3.91 5.39 -0.32
C CYS A 73 -2.94 4.55 0.51
N SER A 74 -3.37 4.12 1.70
CA SER A 74 -2.49 3.50 2.69
C SER A 74 -2.96 2.10 3.02
N HIS A 75 -2.09 1.10 2.79
CA HIS A 75 -2.34 -0.33 3.08
C HIS A 75 -3.64 -0.86 2.43
N VAL A 76 -3.93 -0.38 1.22
CA VAL A 76 -5.09 -0.81 0.42
C VAL A 76 -4.66 -1.76 -0.70
N LEU A 77 -3.57 -1.44 -1.40
CA LEU A 77 -3.25 -2.07 -2.67
C LEU A 77 -2.93 -3.56 -2.51
N GLU A 78 -2.39 -4.03 -1.39
CA GLU A 78 -2.11 -5.45 -1.11
C GLU A 78 -3.37 -6.34 -1.06
N HIS A 79 -4.56 -5.72 -0.98
CA HIS A 79 -5.87 -6.38 -0.98
C HIS A 79 -6.56 -6.38 -2.35
N VAL A 80 -6.09 -5.56 -3.28
CA VAL A 80 -6.77 -5.30 -4.57
C VAL A 80 -6.43 -6.42 -5.55
N ALA A 81 -7.41 -7.02 -6.22
CA ALA A 81 -7.13 -8.15 -7.13
C ALA A 81 -6.12 -7.79 -8.24
N ASP A 82 -6.27 -6.63 -8.88
CA ASP A 82 -5.35 -6.07 -9.89
C ASP A 82 -4.88 -4.68 -9.42
N ASP A 83 -3.71 -4.64 -8.77
CA ASP A 83 -3.13 -3.38 -8.30
C ASP A 83 -2.71 -2.46 -9.45
N HIS A 84 -2.32 -2.98 -10.61
CA HIS A 84 -2.05 -2.17 -11.79
C HIS A 84 -3.28 -1.40 -12.23
N GLN A 85 -4.47 -2.03 -12.22
CA GLN A 85 -5.72 -1.33 -12.49
C GLN A 85 -6.05 -0.29 -11.41
N GLY A 86 -5.89 -0.63 -10.14
CA GLY A 86 -6.07 0.33 -9.04
C GLY A 86 -5.14 1.54 -9.16
N LEU A 87 -3.86 1.32 -9.50
CA LEU A 87 -2.88 2.38 -9.73
C LEU A 87 -3.24 3.25 -10.94
N ARG A 88 -3.77 2.67 -12.03
CA ARG A 88 -4.29 3.43 -13.18
C ARG A 88 -5.48 4.31 -12.79
N GLU A 89 -6.40 3.82 -11.97
CA GLU A 89 -7.53 4.62 -11.48
C GLU A 89 -7.07 5.77 -10.57
N LEU A 90 -6.17 5.50 -9.63
CA LEU A 90 -5.55 6.54 -8.81
C LEU A 90 -4.89 7.61 -9.68
N ARG A 91 -4.16 7.19 -10.73
CA ARG A 91 -3.55 8.11 -11.69
C ARG A 91 -4.60 8.90 -12.48
N ARG A 92 -5.68 8.25 -12.91
CA ARG A 92 -6.75 8.84 -13.72
C ARG A 92 -7.46 9.96 -12.96
N VAL A 93 -7.81 9.74 -11.70
CA VAL A 93 -8.55 10.71 -10.89
C VAL A 93 -7.66 11.84 -10.34
N LEU A 94 -6.35 11.59 -10.15
CA LEU A 94 -5.40 12.62 -9.73
C LEU A 94 -5.28 13.72 -10.80
N ARG A 95 -5.24 14.99 -10.38
CA ARG A 95 -4.98 16.15 -11.24
C ARG A 95 -3.52 16.24 -11.67
N ASP A 96 -3.26 16.97 -12.75
CA ASP A 96 -1.89 17.14 -13.28
C ASP A 96 -0.96 17.88 -12.31
N ASP A 97 -1.51 18.79 -11.51
CA ASP A 97 -0.84 19.51 -10.42
C ASP A 97 -1.02 18.86 -9.04
N GLY A 98 -1.75 17.75 -8.98
CA GLY A 98 -2.02 17.02 -7.75
C GLY A 98 -0.89 16.10 -7.29
N TRP A 99 -1.01 15.61 -6.06
CA TRP A 99 -0.11 14.61 -5.49
C TRP A 99 -0.84 13.49 -4.76
N ALA A 100 -0.21 12.33 -4.67
CA ALA A 100 -0.71 11.16 -3.96
C ALA A 100 0.33 10.67 -2.94
N LEU A 101 -0.10 10.30 -1.74
CA LEU A 101 0.68 9.53 -0.78
C LEU A 101 0.20 8.09 -0.85
N ILE A 102 1.08 7.20 -1.29
CA ILE A 102 0.78 5.77 -1.38
C ILE A 102 1.69 5.03 -0.42
N GLN A 103 1.12 4.10 0.36
CA GLN A 103 1.84 3.25 1.29
C GLN A 103 1.39 1.81 1.12
N VAL A 104 2.36 0.90 1.04
CA VAL A 104 2.16 -0.54 1.06
C VAL A 104 3.28 -1.17 1.89
N PRO A 105 3.04 -2.31 2.54
CA PRO A 105 4.09 -3.00 3.27
C PRO A 105 5.07 -3.65 2.28
N ILE A 106 6.34 -3.22 2.31
CA ILE A 106 7.43 -3.80 1.52
C ILE A 106 8.07 -4.94 2.31
N TRP A 107 8.00 -6.16 1.77
CA TRP A 107 8.43 -7.39 2.45
C TRP A 107 9.75 -7.98 1.93
N ALA A 108 10.15 -7.61 0.72
CA ALA A 108 11.30 -8.19 0.06
C ALA A 108 12.14 -7.12 -0.64
N GLU A 109 13.45 -7.34 -0.70
CA GLU A 109 14.38 -6.52 -1.50
C GLU A 109 14.20 -6.74 -3.02
N GLY A 110 13.50 -7.81 -3.41
CA GLY A 110 13.32 -8.24 -4.81
C GLY A 110 11.94 -7.89 -5.39
N GLU A 111 11.40 -8.81 -6.17
CA GLU A 111 10.11 -8.66 -6.85
C GLU A 111 8.92 -8.95 -5.93
N THR A 112 7.77 -8.36 -6.28
CA THR A 112 6.49 -8.58 -5.62
C THR A 112 6.05 -10.01 -5.86
N PHE A 113 5.70 -10.69 -4.77
CA PHE A 113 5.18 -12.05 -4.83
C PHE A 113 3.65 -12.04 -4.80
N GLU A 114 3.04 -12.59 -5.84
CA GLU A 114 1.59 -12.80 -5.95
C GLU A 114 1.31 -14.08 -6.75
N ASP A 115 0.31 -14.84 -6.32
CA ASP A 115 -0.11 -16.09 -6.97
C ASP A 115 -1.66 -16.14 -6.97
N PRO A 116 -2.30 -15.88 -8.12
CA PRO A 116 -3.76 -15.89 -8.23
C PRO A 116 -4.43 -17.23 -7.88
N ALA A 117 -3.67 -18.34 -7.89
CA ALA A 117 -4.19 -19.65 -7.50
C ALA A 117 -4.42 -19.76 -5.98
N ILE A 118 -3.82 -18.87 -5.17
CA ILE A 118 -3.96 -18.85 -3.71
C ILE A 118 -5.26 -18.11 -3.33
N THR A 119 -6.37 -18.85 -3.32
CA THR A 119 -7.70 -18.31 -3.01
C THR A 119 -8.17 -18.62 -1.59
N ASP A 120 -7.62 -19.64 -0.94
CA ASP A 120 -8.02 -20.04 0.42
C ASP A 120 -7.54 -19.00 1.46
N PRO A 121 -8.42 -18.48 2.35
CA PRO A 121 -8.04 -17.48 3.33
C PRO A 121 -6.97 -17.92 4.33
N GLN A 122 -6.94 -19.19 4.74
CA GLN A 122 -5.91 -19.68 5.67
C GLN A 122 -4.57 -19.77 4.97
N GLU A 123 -4.58 -20.21 3.70
CA GLU A 123 -3.37 -20.22 2.88
C GLU A 123 -2.85 -18.80 2.60
N ARG A 124 -3.74 -17.83 2.37
CA ARG A 124 -3.36 -16.40 2.27
C ARG A 124 -2.73 -15.88 3.54
N GLU A 125 -3.28 -16.21 4.70
CA GLU A 125 -2.67 -15.83 5.98
C GLU A 125 -1.27 -16.45 6.14
N ARG A 126 -1.11 -17.73 5.79
CA ARG A 126 0.19 -18.43 5.83
C ARG A 126 1.22 -17.80 4.88
N VAL A 127 0.81 -17.46 3.67
CA VAL A 127 1.70 -17.03 2.58
C VAL A 127 1.93 -15.53 2.58
N TYR A 128 0.86 -14.73 2.70
CA TYR A 128 0.88 -13.27 2.63
C TYR A 128 0.83 -12.58 3.99
N GLY A 129 0.59 -13.31 5.08
CA GLY A 129 0.59 -12.78 6.45
C GLY A 129 -0.77 -12.26 6.93
N GLN A 130 -1.78 -12.21 6.05
CA GLN A 130 -3.15 -11.84 6.38
C GLN A 130 -4.13 -12.53 5.42
N HIS A 131 -5.30 -12.92 5.92
CA HIS A 131 -6.27 -13.75 5.20
C HIS A 131 -6.84 -13.12 3.91
N ASP A 132 -6.79 -11.80 3.79
CA ASP A 132 -7.31 -11.02 2.66
C ASP A 132 -6.20 -10.31 1.86
N HIS A 133 -4.92 -10.60 2.13
CA HIS A 133 -3.84 -10.17 1.24
C HIS A 133 -3.79 -11.08 0.02
N VAL A 134 -3.52 -10.50 -1.14
CA VAL A 134 -3.32 -11.23 -2.40
C VAL A 134 -1.90 -11.13 -2.92
N ARG A 135 -1.05 -10.32 -2.27
CA ARG A 135 0.35 -10.13 -2.63
C ARG A 135 1.22 -9.70 -1.45
N LYS A 136 2.53 -9.84 -1.62
CA LYS A 136 3.58 -9.26 -0.79
C LYS A 136 4.49 -8.40 -1.67
N TYR A 137 4.45 -7.09 -1.46
CA TYR A 137 5.23 -6.17 -2.27
C TYR A 137 6.74 -6.32 -2.05
N GLY A 138 7.47 -6.28 -3.17
CA GLY A 138 8.91 -6.13 -3.22
C GLY A 138 9.32 -4.69 -3.58
N ARG A 139 10.62 -4.47 -3.76
CA ARG A 139 11.19 -3.18 -4.18
C ARG A 139 10.79 -2.78 -5.61
N ASP A 140 10.34 -3.75 -6.42
CA ASP A 140 9.73 -3.50 -7.74
C ASP A 140 8.45 -2.66 -7.67
N PHE A 141 7.85 -2.46 -6.49
CA PHE A 141 6.69 -1.58 -6.32
C PHE A 141 6.93 -0.16 -6.82
N LEU A 142 8.15 0.36 -6.66
CA LEU A 142 8.54 1.67 -7.20
C LEU A 142 8.39 1.72 -8.73
N GLU A 143 8.72 0.62 -9.42
CA GLU A 143 8.57 0.52 -10.86
C GLU A 143 7.10 0.35 -11.26
N ARG A 144 6.31 -0.39 -10.49
CA ARG A 144 4.84 -0.48 -10.72
C ARG A 144 4.18 0.90 -10.68
N LEU A 145 4.57 1.76 -9.73
CA LEU A 145 4.11 3.15 -9.66
C LEU A 145 4.51 3.97 -10.89
N ARG A 146 5.76 3.84 -11.35
CA ARG A 146 6.23 4.53 -12.57
C ARG A 146 5.51 4.08 -13.81
N LEU A 147 5.30 2.77 -13.99
CA LEU A 147 4.54 2.21 -15.10
C LEU A 147 3.07 2.66 -15.12
N ALA A 148 2.51 2.97 -13.95
CA ALA A 148 1.19 3.60 -13.84
C ALA A 148 1.20 5.11 -14.20
N GLY A 149 2.35 5.69 -14.54
CA GLY A 149 2.51 7.08 -14.98
C GLY A 149 2.79 8.07 -13.85
N PHE A 150 3.27 7.60 -12.69
CA PHE A 150 3.69 8.47 -11.60
C PHE A 150 5.18 8.79 -11.64
N ARG A 151 5.51 10.07 -11.41
CA ARG A 151 6.81 10.45 -10.86
C ARG A 151 6.77 10.22 -9.36
N VAL A 152 7.74 9.49 -8.81
CA VAL A 152 7.73 9.03 -7.42
C VAL A 152 8.95 9.52 -6.67
N GLN A 153 8.73 10.07 -5.47
CA GLN A 153 9.74 10.30 -4.46
C GLN A 153 9.46 9.37 -3.26
N VAL A 154 10.47 8.63 -2.83
CA VAL A 154 10.37 7.80 -1.63
C VAL A 154 10.78 8.63 -0.41
N VAL A 155 9.91 8.68 0.59
CA VAL A 155 10.06 9.52 1.78
C VAL A 155 9.92 8.62 3.01
N PRO A 156 10.95 8.48 3.86
CA PRO A 156 10.81 7.77 5.13
C PRO A 156 9.81 8.49 6.05
N ALA A 157 8.95 7.76 6.75
CA ALA A 157 7.93 8.34 7.63
C ALA A 157 8.53 9.27 8.70
N GLU A 158 9.72 8.94 9.23
CA GLU A 158 10.44 9.78 10.20
C GLU A 158 10.91 11.14 9.67
N SER A 159 10.95 11.32 8.34
CA SER A 159 11.26 12.62 7.74
C SER A 159 10.02 13.53 7.63
N ILE A 160 8.82 12.98 7.83
CA ILE A 160 7.54 13.70 7.72
C ILE A 160 7.12 14.29 9.07
N THR A 161 7.29 13.52 10.15
CA THR A 161 6.87 13.92 11.50
C THR A 161 7.76 13.30 12.58
N ASP A 162 7.59 13.71 13.83
CA ASP A 162 8.42 13.22 14.92
C ASP A 162 8.02 11.80 15.40
N LEU A 163 8.91 11.16 16.16
CA LEU A 163 8.70 9.81 16.69
C LEU A 163 7.49 9.69 17.63
N ALA A 164 7.08 10.78 18.29
CA ALA A 164 5.91 10.75 19.16
C ALA A 164 4.63 10.64 18.33
N GLU A 165 4.54 11.40 17.24
CA GLU A 165 3.43 11.34 16.31
C GLU A 165 3.38 10.04 15.52
N LEU A 166 4.53 9.54 15.04
CA LEU A 166 4.60 8.22 14.41
C LEU A 166 4.06 7.11 15.33
N ARG A 167 4.44 7.13 16.61
CA ARG A 167 3.91 6.18 17.63
C ARG A 167 2.42 6.35 17.84
N ARG A 168 1.90 7.59 17.86
CA ARG A 168 0.46 7.85 18.00
C ARG A 168 -0.31 7.31 16.78
N MET A 169 0.24 7.45 15.58
CA MET A 169 -0.36 6.98 14.33
C MET A 169 -0.18 5.47 14.12
N GLY A 170 0.79 4.85 14.79
CA GLY A 170 1.12 3.43 14.62
C GLY A 170 1.97 3.15 13.39
N ILE A 171 2.73 4.15 12.91
CA ILE A 171 3.56 4.07 11.71
C ILE A 171 5.01 3.78 12.14
N PRO A 172 5.65 2.70 11.66
CA PRO A 172 7.08 2.48 11.83
C PRO A 172 7.90 3.65 11.24
N PRO A 173 8.92 4.16 11.94
CA PRO A 173 9.78 5.25 11.43
C PRO A 173 10.38 4.98 10.05
N GLU A 174 10.74 3.73 9.80
CA GLU A 174 11.33 3.24 8.56
C GLU A 174 10.31 2.95 7.44
N GLU A 175 9.01 3.09 7.72
CA GLU A 175 7.98 2.88 6.68
C GLU A 175 8.18 3.90 5.56
N GLU A 176 8.18 3.40 4.33
CA GLU A 176 8.34 4.23 3.15
C GLU A 176 6.99 4.77 2.69
N VAL A 177 6.95 6.09 2.53
CA VAL A 177 5.82 6.80 1.94
C VAL A 177 6.20 7.18 0.51
N PHE A 178 5.42 6.71 -0.46
CA PHE A 178 5.64 7.01 -1.87
C PHE A 178 4.85 8.27 -2.24
N LEU A 179 5.54 9.40 -2.26
CA LEU A 179 4.99 10.66 -2.76
C LEU A 179 4.97 10.63 -4.29
N CYS A 180 3.77 10.51 -4.85
CA CYS A 180 3.53 10.33 -6.27
C CYS A 180 2.92 11.60 -6.87
N GLN A 181 3.38 11.99 -8.04
CA GLN A 181 2.81 13.07 -8.85
C GLN A 181 2.60 12.56 -10.26
N ARG A 182 1.67 13.16 -11.02
CA ARG A 182 1.52 12.82 -12.43
C ARG A 182 2.83 13.10 -13.17
N GLU A 183 3.34 12.10 -13.88
CA GLU A 183 4.42 12.35 -14.84
C GLU A 183 3.86 13.21 -15.99
N SER A 184 4.46 14.39 -16.18
CA SER A 184 4.12 15.29 -17.28
C SER A 184 4.44 14.59 -18.60
N ARG A 185 3.45 14.47 -19.48
CA ARG A 185 3.70 13.99 -20.83
C ARG A 185 4.51 15.07 -21.57
N PRO A 186 5.63 14.73 -22.22
CA PRO A 186 6.40 15.70 -22.99
C PRO A 186 5.60 16.27 -24.17
#